data_AF-A0A0D6MBH9-F1
#
_entry.id   AF-A0A0D6MBH9-F1
#
_cell.length_a   1.000
_cell.length_b   1.000
_cell.length_c   1.000
_cell.angle_alpha   90.00
_cell.angle_beta   90.00
_cell.angle_gamma   90.00
#
_symmetry.space_group_name_H-M   'P 1'
#
loop_
_entity.id
_entity.type
_entity.pdbx_description
1 polymer ?
#
loop_
_entity_poly.entity_id
_entity_poly.type
_entity_poly.pdbx_seq_one_letter_code
_entity_poly.pdbx_strand_id
1 'polypeptide(L)'
;MVLLGNIFKYHSNKQQLDQKSPIFTSCASKDGVVYSTPNPKYLENGSPEKQHNQGLPFSRYFGFGVLNAEKLTKAAKQWKRVEPVSSCAREMRVSNGTFKPGSPLRLDLPFEGCKGTSGEVNWLERVQITITIEHPRRGQIALFLTSPSGTTIQLLHPRKNDDSPDGLSDWPFVSVGHWGENPQGKWRLEAVSVAHPKNVNSVGSLKAVRLTVQGTRADPLKNNAFILSKH
;
A
#
# COMPACT_ATOMS: atom_id res chain seq x y z
N MET A 1 21.26 -14.57 -3.29
CA MET A 1 21.88 -14.75 -1.95
C MET A 1 21.47 -13.52 -1.15
N VAL A 2 20.57 -13.53 -0.18
CA VAL A 2 20.43 -14.42 0.98
C VAL A 2 19.00 -14.33 1.55
N LEU A 3 18.38 -15.50 1.74
CA LEU A 3 17.44 -15.98 2.78
C LEU A 3 16.13 -15.16 3.02
N LEU A 4 14.94 -15.74 2.93
CA LEU A 4 14.50 -17.00 3.56
C LEU A 4 13.53 -17.77 2.66
N GLY A 5 14.05 -18.80 1.99
CA GLY A 5 13.30 -20.00 1.61
C GLY A 5 13.79 -21.14 2.52
N ASN A 6 12.88 -22.07 2.82
CA ASN A 6 13.03 -23.29 3.63
C ASN A 6 12.57 -23.20 5.08
N ILE A 7 11.27 -23.43 5.30
CA ILE A 7 10.79 -24.45 6.25
C ILE A 7 9.62 -25.16 5.56
N PHE A 8 9.52 -26.48 5.72
CA PHE A 8 8.55 -27.44 5.16
C PHE A 8 9.02 -28.25 3.93
N LYS A 9 9.86 -29.25 4.20
CA LYS A 9 9.74 -30.60 3.60
C LYS A 9 10.46 -31.64 4.48
N TYR A 10 9.88 -32.86 4.51
CA TYR A 10 10.17 -34.07 5.32
C TYR A 10 9.51 -34.08 6.71
N HIS A 11 8.60 -34.98 7.08
CA HIS A 11 8.42 -36.40 6.72
C HIS A 11 6.94 -36.82 6.53
N SER A 12 6.76 -37.87 5.71
CA SER A 12 5.52 -38.61 5.40
C SER A 12 5.05 -39.54 6.52
N ASN A 13 3.76 -39.49 6.91
CA ASN A 13 2.82 -40.62 6.75
C ASN A 13 1.39 -40.31 7.26
N LYS A 14 0.44 -40.52 6.34
CA LYS A 14 -1.02 -40.74 6.47
C LYS A 14 -1.72 -40.35 7.79
N GLN A 15 -2.52 -39.29 7.71
CA GLN A 15 -3.97 -39.38 7.95
C GLN A 15 -4.69 -38.22 7.24
N GLN A 16 -5.81 -38.56 6.62
CA GLN A 16 -6.74 -37.66 5.93
C GLN A 16 -7.02 -36.39 6.74
N LEU A 17 -6.67 -35.23 6.19
CA LEU A 17 -7.35 -33.98 6.53
C LEU A 17 -7.88 -33.40 5.21
N ASP A 18 -9.19 -33.50 5.12
CA ASP A 18 -10.08 -33.11 4.04
C ASP A 18 -9.67 -31.79 3.37
N GLN A 19 -9.65 -31.81 2.03
CA GLN A 19 -9.61 -30.66 1.13
C GLN A 19 -10.89 -29.80 1.19
N LYS A 20 -11.38 -29.48 2.39
CA LYS A 20 -12.58 -28.65 2.62
C LYS A 20 -12.26 -27.47 3.52
N SER A 21 -11.49 -26.50 3.02
CA SER A 21 -11.48 -25.09 3.49
C SER A 21 -10.48 -24.26 2.67
N PRO A 22 -10.91 -23.45 1.70
CA PRO A 22 -10.01 -22.57 0.96
C PRO A 22 -9.83 -21.27 1.74
N ILE A 23 -9.27 -21.36 2.95
CA ILE A 23 -8.90 -20.25 3.83
C ILE A 23 -7.42 -20.50 4.09
N PHE A 24 -6.49 -19.96 3.30
CA PHE A 24 -5.63 -18.85 3.70
C PHE A 24 -4.58 -18.72 2.57
N THR A 25 -4.86 -17.82 1.63
CA THR A 25 -4.21 -17.54 0.33
C THR A 25 -3.18 -16.44 0.23
N SER A 26 -2.47 -16.02 1.28
CA SER A 26 -1.51 -14.89 1.40
C SER A 26 -2.01 -13.78 2.31
N CYS A 27 -1.06 -13.05 2.93
CA CYS A 27 -1.25 -11.94 3.87
C CYS A 27 -2.14 -10.77 3.36
N ALA A 28 -2.78 -10.90 2.19
CA ALA A 28 -3.80 -10.00 1.68
C ALA A 28 -4.84 -10.69 0.75
N SER A 29 -5.06 -12.02 0.83
CA SER A 29 -5.80 -12.75 -0.22
C SER A 29 -7.06 -13.50 0.20
N LYS A 30 -7.71 -13.10 1.29
CA LYS A 30 -9.12 -13.40 1.50
C LYS A 30 -9.57 -12.57 2.68
N ASP A 31 -10.03 -11.38 2.32
CA ASP A 31 -11.17 -10.76 2.95
C ASP A 31 -11.01 -10.58 4.46
N GLY A 32 -10.11 -9.72 4.91
CA GLY A 32 -9.97 -9.53 6.34
C GLY A 32 -9.06 -8.38 6.65
N VAL A 33 -9.65 -7.31 7.17
CA VAL A 33 -8.94 -6.35 8.01
C VAL A 33 -8.09 -7.18 8.98
N VAL A 34 -6.77 -6.99 8.92
CA VAL A 34 -5.90 -7.47 9.99
C VAL A 34 -6.46 -6.84 11.26
N TYR A 35 -7.07 -7.66 12.12
CA TYR A 35 -7.58 -7.20 13.41
C TYR A 35 -6.38 -6.79 14.24
N SER A 36 -6.02 -5.54 14.07
CA SER A 36 -5.10 -4.86 14.92
C SER A 36 -5.89 -4.32 16.10
N THR A 37 -5.45 -4.66 17.31
CA THR A 37 -5.80 -3.81 18.44
C THR A 37 -4.87 -2.59 18.36
N PRO A 38 -5.40 -1.35 18.26
CA PRO A 38 -4.62 -0.22 18.73
C PRO A 38 -4.54 -0.42 20.24
N ASN A 39 -3.54 -1.16 20.72
CA ASN A 39 -3.18 -1.13 22.12
C ASN A 39 -2.07 -0.06 22.25
N PRO A 40 -2.43 1.21 22.50
CA PRO A 40 -1.47 2.31 22.51
C PRO A 40 -0.37 2.12 23.57
N LYS A 41 -0.63 1.34 24.63
CA LYS A 41 0.32 1.13 25.74
C LYS A 41 1.68 0.54 25.35
N TYR A 42 1.81 -0.08 24.17
CA TYR A 42 3.08 -0.62 23.69
C TYR A 42 3.65 0.13 22.48
N LEU A 43 2.99 1.20 22.03
CA LEU A 43 3.33 1.94 20.79
C LEU A 43 3.81 3.38 21.09
N GLU A 44 4.09 3.72 22.34
CA GLU A 44 4.28 5.11 22.82
C GLU A 44 5.55 5.83 22.32
N ASN A 45 6.51 5.15 21.69
CA ASN A 45 7.79 5.78 21.31
C ASN A 45 8.03 5.95 19.80
N GLY A 46 7.03 5.74 18.95
CA GLY A 46 7.12 5.98 17.51
C GLY A 46 5.87 6.71 17.02
N SER A 47 5.95 8.03 16.90
CA SER A 47 4.88 8.93 16.49
C SER A 47 3.87 8.29 15.53
N PRO A 48 2.61 8.08 15.94
CA PRO A 48 1.58 7.65 15.02
C PRO A 48 1.27 8.83 14.10
N GLU A 49 1.70 8.75 12.85
CA GLU A 49 1.13 9.54 11.76
C GLU A 49 -0.35 9.13 11.65
N LYS A 50 -1.23 9.79 12.42
CA LYS A 50 -2.66 9.48 12.47
C LYS A 50 -3.31 9.91 11.16
N GLN A 51 -3.19 9.08 10.13
CA GLN A 51 -3.95 9.23 8.91
C GLN A 51 -5.20 8.37 9.03
N HIS A 52 -6.35 9.05 9.07
CA HIS A 52 -7.63 8.43 9.34
C HIS A 52 -8.20 7.85 8.04
N ASN A 53 -7.89 6.60 7.78
CA ASN A 53 -8.50 5.86 6.69
C ASN A 53 -9.84 5.26 7.17
N GLN A 54 -10.95 5.96 6.89
CA GLN A 54 -12.30 5.55 7.31
C GLN A 54 -12.43 5.21 8.81
N GLY A 55 -11.65 5.89 9.65
CA GLY A 55 -11.65 5.68 11.10
C GLY A 55 -10.70 4.59 11.60
N LEU A 56 -9.96 3.89 10.73
CA LEU A 56 -8.86 3.02 11.12
C LEU A 56 -7.52 3.78 11.14
N PRO A 57 -6.78 3.76 12.25
CA PRO A 57 -5.44 4.32 12.28
C PRO A 57 -4.48 3.44 11.46
N PHE A 58 -3.68 4.07 10.61
CA PHE A 58 -2.61 3.40 9.89
C PHE A 58 -1.25 3.97 10.30
N SER A 59 -0.28 3.10 10.56
CA SER A 59 1.10 3.44 10.85
C SER A 59 2.01 2.89 9.76
N ARG A 60 2.99 3.68 9.33
CA ARG A 60 4.05 3.18 8.43
C ARG A 60 4.89 2.06 9.03
N TYR A 61 4.97 1.96 10.35
CA TYR A 61 5.78 0.96 11.06
C TYR A 61 4.97 -0.28 11.44
N PHE A 62 3.71 -0.08 11.83
CA PHE A 62 2.88 -1.13 12.41
C PHE A 62 1.65 -1.48 11.55
N GLY A 63 1.50 -0.87 10.38
CA GLY A 63 0.29 -0.99 9.57
C GLY A 63 -0.93 -0.55 10.36
N PHE A 64 -1.99 -1.37 10.34
CA PHE A 64 -3.18 -1.10 11.16
C PHE A 64 -2.95 -1.34 12.66
N GLY A 65 -1.84 -1.97 13.07
CA GLY A 65 -1.44 -2.21 14.47
C GLY A 65 -1.11 -3.68 14.75
N VAL A 66 -1.12 -4.07 16.03
CA VAL A 66 -0.66 -5.40 16.45
C VAL A 66 -1.77 -6.45 16.32
N LEU A 67 -1.45 -7.58 15.69
CA LEU A 67 -2.36 -8.72 15.52
C LEU A 67 -2.91 -9.23 16.85
N ASN A 68 -4.23 -9.37 16.93
CA ASN A 68 -4.89 -10.06 18.04
C ASN A 68 -5.48 -11.40 17.58
N ALA A 69 -4.85 -12.51 17.99
CA ALA A 69 -5.25 -13.85 17.56
C ALA A 69 -6.68 -14.24 18.00
N GLU A 70 -7.10 -13.82 19.19
CA GLU A 70 -8.45 -14.10 19.69
C GLU A 70 -9.52 -13.35 18.87
N LYS A 71 -9.32 -12.04 18.64
CA LYS A 71 -10.23 -11.23 17.81
C LYS A 71 -10.26 -11.72 16.37
N LEU A 72 -9.09 -12.06 15.79
CA LEU A 72 -9.01 -12.61 14.44
C LEU A 72 -9.80 -13.92 14.31
N THR A 73 -9.60 -14.87 15.22
CA THR A 73 -10.28 -16.18 15.16
C THR A 73 -11.78 -16.08 15.39
N LYS A 74 -12.23 -15.18 16.30
CA LYS A 74 -13.65 -14.87 16.48
C LYS A 74 -14.27 -14.29 15.21
N ALA A 75 -13.59 -13.33 14.59
CA ALA A 75 -14.05 -12.71 13.36
C ALA A 75 -14.10 -13.68 12.18
N ALA A 76 -13.08 -14.54 12.04
CA ALA A 76 -13.00 -15.53 10.96
C ALA A 76 -14.19 -16.50 10.94
N LYS A 77 -14.75 -16.85 12.12
CA LYS A 77 -15.94 -17.71 12.22
C LYS A 77 -17.22 -17.06 11.67
N GLN A 78 -17.30 -15.74 11.73
CA GLN A 78 -18.47 -14.96 11.31
C GLN A 78 -18.29 -14.37 9.92
N TRP A 79 -17.07 -14.44 9.37
CA TRP A 79 -16.69 -13.79 8.12
C TRP A 79 -17.56 -14.23 6.93
N LYS A 80 -18.09 -13.24 6.21
CA LYS A 80 -18.78 -13.45 4.94
C LYS A 80 -17.86 -13.07 3.80
N ARG A 81 -17.67 -14.01 2.87
CA ARG A 81 -16.85 -13.83 1.67
C ARG A 81 -17.26 -12.55 0.93
N VAL A 82 -16.26 -11.78 0.49
CA VAL A 82 -16.48 -10.57 -0.31
C VAL A 82 -16.44 -10.90 -1.81
N GLU A 83 -16.76 -9.91 -2.64
CA GLU A 83 -16.68 -10.06 -4.09
C GLU A 83 -15.24 -10.38 -4.55
N PRO A 84 -15.09 -11.03 -5.71
CA PRO A 84 -13.78 -11.19 -6.33
C PRO A 84 -13.07 -9.84 -6.51
N VAL A 85 -11.76 -9.84 -6.28
CA VAL A 85 -10.92 -8.66 -6.47
C VAL A 85 -10.86 -8.28 -7.95
N SER A 86 -11.19 -7.02 -8.24
CA SER A 86 -10.99 -6.35 -9.52
C SER A 86 -9.69 -5.55 -9.52
N SER A 87 -9.18 -5.27 -10.71
CA SER A 87 -7.96 -4.48 -10.90
C SER A 87 -8.17 -3.43 -11.98
N CYS A 88 -7.76 -2.20 -11.71
CA CYS A 88 -7.83 -1.08 -12.63
C CYS A 88 -6.48 -0.36 -12.67
N ALA A 89 -6.00 0.02 -13.85
CA ALA A 89 -4.73 0.71 -13.99
C ALA A 89 -4.81 1.89 -14.97
N ARG A 90 -4.02 2.92 -14.71
CA ARG A 90 -3.81 4.07 -15.58
C ARG A 90 -2.32 4.39 -15.62
N GLU A 91 -1.80 4.56 -16.82
CA GLU A 91 -0.42 4.97 -17.06
C GLU A 91 -0.36 6.41 -17.60
N MET A 92 0.71 7.11 -17.28
CA MET A 92 1.00 8.43 -17.80
C MET A 92 2.52 8.61 -17.98
N ARG A 93 2.91 9.07 -19.17
CA ARG A 93 4.26 9.58 -19.43
C ARG A 93 4.35 11.04 -19.01
N VAL A 94 5.50 11.42 -18.46
CA VAL A 94 5.72 12.75 -17.88
C VAL A 94 6.88 13.41 -18.64
N SER A 95 6.57 14.46 -19.40
CA SER A 95 7.55 15.20 -20.19
C SER A 95 8.34 16.22 -19.36
N ASN A 96 7.67 16.97 -18.47
CA ASN A 96 8.26 18.02 -17.63
C ASN A 96 8.29 17.61 -16.14
N GLY A 97 8.83 16.42 -15.85
CA GLY A 97 8.80 15.80 -14.52
C GLY A 97 9.99 16.12 -13.62
N THR A 98 10.60 17.29 -13.72
CA THR A 98 11.82 17.61 -12.94
C THR A 98 11.50 17.99 -11.50
N PHE A 99 12.33 17.55 -10.56
CA PHE A 99 12.26 17.94 -9.14
C PHE A 99 13.67 18.11 -8.56
N LYS A 100 13.82 18.98 -7.56
CA LYS A 100 15.10 19.29 -6.91
C LYS A 100 14.88 19.68 -5.44
N PRO A 101 15.93 19.77 -4.60
CA PRO A 101 15.79 20.25 -3.23
C PRO A 101 15.08 21.61 -3.17
N GLY A 102 14.08 21.72 -2.30
CA GLY A 102 13.23 22.91 -2.16
C GLY A 102 12.18 23.11 -3.26
N SER A 103 12.17 22.29 -4.31
CA SER A 103 11.20 22.36 -5.42
C SER A 103 10.72 20.96 -5.78
N PRO A 104 9.74 20.42 -5.01
CA PRO A 104 9.18 19.10 -5.28
C PRO A 104 8.29 19.10 -6.52
N LEU A 105 8.23 17.97 -7.22
CA LEU A 105 7.24 17.75 -8.28
C LEU A 105 5.95 17.24 -7.64
N ARG A 106 4.83 17.88 -7.98
CA ARG A 106 3.48 17.40 -7.63
C ARG A 106 2.72 17.10 -8.90
N LEU A 107 2.35 15.84 -9.06
CA LEU A 107 1.67 15.32 -10.25
C LEU A 107 0.28 14.85 -9.86
N ASP A 108 -0.73 15.57 -10.35
CA ASP A 108 -2.13 15.19 -10.20
C ASP A 108 -2.49 14.13 -11.25
N LEU A 109 -3.07 13.02 -10.80
CA LEU A 109 -3.44 11.83 -11.57
C LEU A 109 -4.96 11.63 -11.44
N PRO A 110 -5.77 12.13 -12.38
CA PRO A 110 -7.19 11.82 -12.40
C PRO A 110 -7.38 10.30 -12.54
N PHE A 111 -8.34 9.72 -11.83
CA PHE A 111 -8.56 8.29 -11.84
C PHE A 111 -10.04 7.97 -11.67
N GLU A 112 -10.60 7.17 -12.57
CA GLU A 112 -12.04 6.88 -12.60
C GLU A 112 -12.39 5.53 -11.98
N GLY A 113 -11.41 4.77 -11.48
CA GLY A 113 -11.66 3.45 -10.91
C GLY A 113 -12.22 2.43 -11.91
N CYS A 114 -12.02 2.67 -13.22
CA CYS A 114 -12.58 1.84 -14.31
C CYS A 114 -14.11 1.68 -14.22
N LYS A 115 -14.80 2.73 -13.76
CA LYS A 115 -16.26 2.77 -13.59
C LYS A 115 -17.00 2.28 -14.83
N GLY A 116 -17.99 1.40 -14.62
CA GLY A 116 -18.82 0.84 -15.68
C GLY A 116 -18.20 -0.34 -16.45
N THR A 117 -16.98 -0.77 -16.10
CA THR A 117 -16.32 -1.93 -16.73
C THR A 117 -16.25 -3.13 -15.78
N SER A 118 -15.80 -4.29 -16.28
CA SER A 118 -15.52 -5.46 -15.44
C SER A 118 -14.37 -5.25 -14.43
N GLY A 119 -13.52 -4.24 -14.64
CA GLY A 119 -12.43 -3.87 -13.75
C GLY A 119 -12.78 -2.79 -12.73
N GLU A 120 -14.06 -2.45 -12.56
CA GLU A 120 -14.51 -1.40 -11.63
C GLU A 120 -14.06 -1.68 -10.19
N VAL A 121 -13.44 -0.68 -9.56
CA VAL A 121 -13.04 -0.70 -8.15
C VAL A 121 -13.65 0.52 -7.45
N ASN A 122 -14.45 0.27 -6.41
CA ASN A 122 -15.06 1.30 -5.58
C ASN A 122 -14.54 1.27 -4.14
N TRP A 123 -13.96 0.16 -3.70
CA TRP A 123 -13.39 -0.02 -2.37
C TRP A 123 -11.98 -0.58 -2.52
N LEU A 124 -10.98 0.20 -2.12
CA LEU A 124 -9.59 -0.19 -2.24
C LEU A 124 -9.20 -1.35 -1.33
N GLU A 125 -8.35 -2.21 -1.80
CA GLU A 125 -7.61 -3.17 -0.98
C GLU A 125 -6.11 -2.89 -1.03
N ARG A 126 -5.62 -2.60 -2.25
CA ARG A 126 -4.21 -2.39 -2.54
C ARG A 126 -4.04 -1.34 -3.61
N VAL A 127 -3.06 -0.47 -3.41
CA VAL A 127 -2.62 0.51 -4.39
C VAL A 127 -1.17 0.24 -4.74
N GLN A 128 -0.85 0.25 -6.04
CA GLN A 128 0.49 0.15 -6.57
C GLN A 128 0.79 1.35 -7.46
N ILE A 129 1.92 1.99 -7.22
CA ILE A 129 2.50 3.02 -8.09
C ILE A 129 3.78 2.44 -8.69
N THR A 130 3.77 2.24 -10.00
CA THR A 130 4.98 1.84 -10.75
C THR A 130 5.58 3.08 -11.38
N ILE A 131 6.84 3.37 -11.14
CA ILE A 131 7.47 4.62 -11.60
C ILE A 131 8.81 4.39 -12.27
N THR A 132 9.12 5.30 -13.19
CA THR A 132 10.46 5.45 -13.76
C THR A 132 10.98 6.86 -13.45
N ILE A 133 12.03 6.93 -12.64
CA ILE A 133 12.69 8.16 -12.18
C ILE A 133 14.19 8.06 -12.47
N GLU A 134 14.73 9.09 -13.11
CA GLU A 134 16.17 9.33 -13.16
C GLU A 134 16.58 10.23 -11.99
N HIS A 135 17.67 9.90 -11.31
CA HIS A 135 18.23 10.75 -10.26
C HIS A 135 19.73 10.44 -10.08
N PRO A 136 20.61 11.46 -9.93
CA PRO A 136 22.05 11.24 -9.75
C PRO A 136 22.42 10.50 -8.46
N ARG A 137 21.50 10.41 -7.51
CA ARG A 137 21.63 9.66 -6.25
C ARG A 137 20.29 9.19 -5.73
N ARG A 138 19.97 7.93 -5.94
CA ARG A 138 18.67 7.32 -5.67
C ARG A 138 18.22 7.45 -4.21
N GLY A 139 19.14 7.46 -3.26
CA GLY A 139 18.84 7.62 -1.84
C GLY A 139 18.23 8.97 -1.42
N GLN A 140 18.30 9.98 -2.28
CA GLN A 140 17.69 11.29 -2.04
C GLN A 140 16.22 11.36 -2.44
N ILE A 141 15.71 10.36 -3.18
CA ILE A 141 14.33 10.35 -3.64
C ILE A 141 13.41 10.02 -2.45
N ALA A 142 12.41 10.86 -2.22
CA ALA A 142 11.25 10.54 -1.40
C ALA A 142 9.96 10.64 -2.24
N LEU A 143 9.02 9.74 -1.98
CA LEU A 143 7.77 9.64 -2.72
C LEU A 143 6.59 9.60 -1.76
N PHE A 144 5.57 10.39 -2.06
CA PHE A 144 4.31 10.44 -1.31
C PHE A 144 3.15 10.28 -2.28
N LEU A 145 2.14 9.53 -1.86
CA LEU A 145 0.92 9.33 -2.61
C LEU A 145 -0.27 9.76 -1.76
N THR A 146 -1.00 10.77 -2.24
CA THR A 146 -2.25 11.23 -1.64
C THR A 146 -3.44 10.70 -2.44
N SER A 147 -4.37 10.04 -1.76
CA SER A 147 -5.62 9.56 -2.34
C SER A 147 -6.68 10.66 -2.47
N PRO A 148 -7.77 10.45 -3.24
CA PRO A 148 -8.85 11.41 -3.38
C PRO A 148 -9.53 11.81 -2.06
N SER A 149 -9.50 10.93 -1.04
CA SER A 149 -10.02 11.20 0.31
C SER A 149 -9.06 12.03 1.19
N GLY A 150 -7.82 12.25 0.75
CA GLY A 150 -6.80 13.04 1.45
C GLY A 150 -5.77 12.24 2.25
N THR A 151 -5.85 10.91 2.30
CA THR A 151 -4.85 10.06 2.98
C THR A 151 -3.53 10.09 2.21
N THR A 152 -2.41 10.34 2.89
CA THR A 152 -1.08 10.56 2.25
C THR A 152 -0.05 9.54 2.72
N ILE A 153 0.23 8.51 1.93
CA ILE A 153 1.20 7.49 2.29
C ILE A 153 2.59 7.82 1.71
N GLN A 154 3.61 7.83 2.56
CA GLN A 154 5.00 7.89 2.09
C GLN A 154 5.45 6.51 1.56
N LEU A 155 5.58 6.40 0.24
CA LEU A 155 5.95 5.17 -0.47
C LEU A 155 7.45 4.89 -0.43
N LEU A 156 8.27 5.94 -0.49
CA LEU A 156 9.73 5.84 -0.48
C LEU A 156 10.30 6.87 0.49
N HIS A 157 11.16 6.38 1.37
CA HIS A 157 11.88 7.21 2.34
C HIS A 157 13.29 7.51 1.82
N PRO A 158 13.88 8.65 2.20
CA PRO A 158 15.28 8.92 1.97
C PRO A 158 16.15 7.82 2.60
N ARG A 159 17.17 7.38 1.87
CA ARG A 159 18.12 6.35 2.29
C ARG A 159 19.52 6.94 2.22
N LYS A 160 20.05 7.37 3.37
CA LYS A 160 21.31 8.13 3.46
C LYS A 160 22.49 7.47 2.75
N ASN A 161 22.55 6.14 2.77
CA ASN A 161 23.66 5.34 2.25
C ASN A 161 23.42 4.83 0.81
N ASP A 162 22.31 5.19 0.18
CA ASP A 162 22.01 4.77 -1.20
C ASP A 162 22.53 5.82 -2.20
N ASP A 163 23.77 5.60 -2.63
CA ASP A 163 24.53 6.54 -3.49
C ASP A 163 24.44 6.20 -4.98
N SER A 164 23.62 5.21 -5.34
CA SER A 164 23.48 4.74 -6.72
C SER A 164 22.88 5.81 -7.64
N PRO A 165 23.44 6.01 -8.85
CA PRO A 165 22.90 6.92 -9.87
C PRO A 165 21.84 6.25 -10.76
N ASP A 166 21.51 4.98 -10.55
CA ASP A 166 20.66 4.19 -11.47
C ASP A 166 19.19 4.62 -11.45
N GLY A 167 18.80 5.51 -10.54
CA GLY A 167 17.42 5.93 -10.37
C GLY A 167 16.48 4.76 -10.02
N LEU A 168 15.26 4.81 -10.54
CA LEU A 168 14.24 3.76 -10.40
C LEU A 168 13.70 3.51 -11.80
N SER A 169 13.72 2.26 -12.26
CA SER A 169 13.19 1.88 -13.58
C SER A 169 12.06 0.88 -13.36
N ASP A 170 10.86 1.25 -13.82
CA ASP A 170 9.61 0.49 -13.71
C ASP A 170 9.41 -0.13 -12.32
N TRP A 171 9.75 0.64 -11.28
CA TRP A 171 9.81 0.14 -9.92
C TRP A 171 8.44 0.18 -9.25
N PRO A 172 7.90 -0.95 -8.77
CA PRO A 172 6.61 -1.00 -8.12
C PRO A 172 6.70 -0.66 -6.62
N PHE A 173 5.96 0.35 -6.19
CA PHE A 173 5.68 0.64 -4.78
C PHE A 173 4.24 0.23 -4.47
N VAL A 174 4.04 -0.50 -3.38
CA VAL A 174 2.72 -1.02 -2.99
C VAL A 174 2.35 -0.48 -1.61
N SER A 175 1.09 -0.10 -1.44
CA SER A 175 0.51 0.34 -0.18
C SER A 175 -0.86 -0.30 0.05
N VAL A 176 -1.13 -0.62 1.31
CA VAL A 176 -2.47 -0.97 1.83
C VAL A 176 -3.04 0.14 2.72
N GLY A 177 -2.35 1.27 2.85
CA GLY A 177 -2.75 2.38 3.72
C GLY A 177 -4.03 3.08 3.28
N HIS A 178 -4.45 2.89 2.03
CA HIS A 178 -5.68 3.43 1.44
C HIS A 178 -6.85 2.43 1.45
N TRP A 179 -6.74 1.33 2.19
CA TRP A 179 -7.76 0.27 2.22
C TRP A 179 -9.16 0.81 2.52
N GLY A 180 -10.16 0.35 1.80
CA GLY A 180 -11.55 0.77 1.88
C GLY A 180 -11.87 2.05 1.10
N GLU A 181 -10.93 2.96 0.87
CA GLU A 181 -11.25 4.25 0.24
C GLU A 181 -11.79 4.08 -1.19
N ASN A 182 -12.60 5.04 -1.63
CA ASN A 182 -13.03 5.10 -3.02
C ASN A 182 -11.87 5.65 -3.89
N PRO A 183 -11.39 4.90 -4.90
CA PRO A 183 -10.27 5.35 -5.72
C PRO A 183 -10.64 6.40 -6.75
N GLN A 184 -11.92 6.71 -6.94
CA GLN A 184 -12.40 7.69 -7.92
C GLN A 184 -12.05 9.11 -7.48
N GLY A 185 -11.43 9.86 -8.39
CA GLY A 185 -11.06 11.25 -8.18
C GLY A 185 -9.59 11.50 -8.49
N LYS A 186 -9.04 12.52 -7.84
CA LYS A 186 -7.69 13.00 -8.11
C LYS A 186 -6.69 12.42 -7.11
N TRP A 187 -5.80 11.57 -7.59
CA TRP A 187 -4.62 11.15 -6.85
C TRP A 187 -3.52 12.18 -7.03
N ARG A 188 -2.65 12.33 -6.03
CA ARG A 188 -1.47 13.20 -6.14
C ARG A 188 -0.22 12.41 -5.80
N LEU A 189 0.69 12.29 -6.76
CA LEU A 189 2.04 11.80 -6.55
C LEU A 189 2.98 12.99 -6.30
N GLU A 190 3.69 12.99 -5.19
CA GLU A 190 4.73 13.98 -4.90
C GLU A 190 6.10 13.31 -4.90
N ALA A 191 7.02 13.84 -5.72
CA ALA A 191 8.40 13.41 -5.79
C ALA A 191 9.32 14.52 -5.26
N VAL A 192 10.14 14.17 -4.28
CA VAL A 192 11.03 15.08 -3.58
C VAL A 192 12.46 14.59 -3.71
N SER A 193 13.37 15.52 -3.97
CA SER A 193 14.81 15.28 -3.85
C SER A 193 15.29 15.95 -2.56
N VAL A 194 15.71 15.14 -1.60
CA VAL A 194 16.19 15.63 -0.30
C VAL A 194 17.62 16.13 -0.44
N ALA A 195 17.90 17.33 0.07
CA ALA A 195 19.24 17.90 0.06
C ALA A 195 20.24 16.97 0.76
N HIS A 196 21.44 16.83 0.19
CA HIS A 196 22.53 16.06 0.79
C HIS A 196 23.77 16.95 0.94
N PRO A 197 24.44 16.96 2.11
CA PRO A 197 25.57 17.86 2.37
C PRO A 197 26.71 17.74 1.34
N LYS A 198 26.91 16.54 0.79
CA LYS A 198 27.97 16.22 -0.17
C LYS A 198 27.63 16.53 -1.64
N ASN A 199 26.38 16.90 -1.97
CA ASN A 199 25.99 17.05 -3.38
C ASN A 199 25.03 18.23 -3.58
N VAL A 200 25.46 19.21 -4.39
CA VAL A 200 24.72 20.45 -4.66
C VAL A 200 23.73 20.27 -5.82
N ASN A 201 23.98 19.32 -6.73
CA ASN A 201 23.14 19.03 -7.89
C ASN A 201 22.37 17.71 -7.70
N SER A 202 21.18 17.81 -7.13
CA SER A 202 20.29 16.67 -6.85
C SER A 202 18.99 16.79 -7.66
N VAL A 203 19.09 17.03 -8.97
CA VAL A 203 17.91 17.15 -9.85
C VAL A 203 17.47 15.76 -10.30
N GLY A 204 16.23 15.40 -10.01
CA GLY A 204 15.58 14.19 -10.52
C GLY A 204 14.61 14.49 -11.66
N SER A 205 14.25 13.45 -12.41
CA SER A 205 13.25 13.50 -13.47
C SER A 205 12.35 12.28 -13.42
N LEU A 206 11.06 12.49 -13.12
CA LEU A 206 10.02 11.49 -13.28
C LEU A 206 9.66 11.38 -14.76
N LYS A 207 9.78 10.18 -15.34
CA LYS A 207 9.51 9.90 -16.76
C LYS A 207 8.17 9.23 -17.00
N ALA A 208 7.78 8.34 -16.10
CA ALA A 208 6.55 7.57 -16.23
C ALA A 208 5.99 7.21 -14.86
N VAL A 209 4.67 7.10 -14.80
CA VAL A 209 3.92 6.62 -13.64
C VAL A 209 2.77 5.74 -14.10
N ARG A 210 2.58 4.61 -13.43
CA ARG A 210 1.40 3.76 -13.56
C ARG A 210 0.74 3.57 -12.19
N LEU A 211 -0.45 4.13 -12.02
CA LEU A 211 -1.31 3.87 -10.87
C LEU A 211 -2.15 2.63 -11.15
N THR A 212 -1.97 1.60 -10.33
CA THR A 212 -2.78 0.38 -10.35
C THR A 212 -3.50 0.27 -9.02
N VAL A 213 -4.82 0.18 -9.05
CA VAL A 213 -5.64 -0.08 -7.87
C VAL A 213 -6.24 -1.47 -7.96
N GLN A 214 -6.42 -2.09 -6.80
CA GLN A 214 -7.13 -3.34 -6.66
C GLN A 214 -8.08 -3.27 -5.48
N GLY A 215 -9.19 -3.97 -5.61
CA GLY A 215 -10.19 -4.09 -4.56
C GLY A 215 -11.52 -4.52 -5.15
N THR A 216 -12.62 -4.14 -4.51
CA THR A 216 -13.95 -4.66 -4.86
C THR A 216 -14.87 -3.57 -5.41
N ARG A 217 -15.90 -4.02 -6.14
CA ARG A 217 -16.98 -3.15 -6.60
C ARG A 217 -18.00 -2.91 -5.50
N ALA A 218 -18.44 -3.96 -4.81
CA ALA A 218 -19.28 -3.85 -3.63
C ALA A 218 -18.46 -3.58 -2.36
N ASP A 219 -19.12 -2.99 -1.37
CA ASP A 219 -18.55 -2.72 -0.05
C ASP A 219 -18.17 -4.02 0.67
N PRO A 220 -16.87 -4.26 0.99
CA PRO A 220 -16.42 -5.46 1.68
C PRO A 220 -16.93 -5.55 3.14
N LEU A 221 -17.36 -4.42 3.72
CA LEU A 221 -17.85 -4.32 5.09
C LEU A 221 -19.36 -4.47 5.22
N LYS A 222 -20.12 -4.47 4.11
CA LYS A 222 -21.59 -4.58 4.13
C LYS A 222 -22.12 -5.70 5.03
N ASN A 223 -21.47 -6.86 5.00
CA ASN A 223 -21.82 -8.03 5.83
C ASN A 223 -20.77 -8.34 6.91
N ASN A 224 -19.75 -7.50 7.03
CA ASN A 224 -18.58 -7.73 7.89
C ASN A 224 -18.27 -6.54 8.81
N ALA A 225 -19.19 -5.58 8.98
CA ALA A 225 -18.98 -4.37 9.78
C ALA A 225 -18.64 -4.64 11.26
N PHE A 226 -18.96 -5.82 11.77
CA PHE A 226 -18.56 -6.28 13.11
C PHE A 226 -17.03 -6.25 13.30
N ILE A 227 -16.24 -6.17 12.22
CA ILE A 227 -14.79 -6.04 12.32
C ILE A 227 -14.28 -4.69 12.79
N LEU A 228 -15.13 -3.67 12.75
CA LEU A 228 -14.81 -2.31 13.15
C LEU A 228 -15.33 -1.96 14.55
N SER A 229 -16.09 -2.83 15.21
CA SER A 229 -16.67 -2.53 16.52
C SER A 229 -15.58 -2.43 17.60
N LYS A 230 -15.59 -1.30 18.32
CA LYS A 230 -14.77 -1.12 19.51
C LYS A 230 -15.46 -1.82 20.69
N HIS A 231 -15.02 -3.03 20.99
CA HIS A 231 -15.23 -3.67 22.29
C HIS A 231 -14.01 -3.43 23.16
#